data_AF-A0A5E4J5I9-F1
#
_entry.id   AF-A0A5E4J5I9-F1
#
_cell.length_a   1.000
_cell.length_b   1.000
_cell.length_c   1.000
_cell.angle_alpha   90.00
_cell.angle_beta   90.00
_cell.angle_gamma   90.00
#
_symmetry.space_group_name_H-M   'P 1'
#
loop_
_entity.id
_entity.type
_entity.pdbx_description
1 polymer ?
#
loop_
_entity_poly.entity_id
_entity_poly.type
_entity_poly.pdbx_seq_one_letter_code
_entity_poly.pdbx_strand_id
1 'polypeptide(L)'
;MLDAKICENAVYKKANLPERFRIERLQEGDLPEAIRLINEHNFDRMHFVPFTMESFQSRISAIPGYGPDDFWTVKDEGRIVACAGLWDCSRLFEMCYTREPLMWKIMGKIMGLLGRLIKCPKIPSEGDFFKLCYITDHAFDSGASQAMLALLGHFNNLLLEARRDYFAAVLDESDPLFGVIGKLKPQIETNKVYAKSLQGEKPAFSPFYVDIRDLVL
;
A
#
# COMPACT_ATOMS: atom_id res chain seq x y z
N MET A 1 9.55 -12.87 16.20
CA MET A 1 10.14 -12.26 15.00
C MET A 1 9.01 -12.25 14.02
N LEU A 2 8.62 -11.07 13.58
CA LEU A 2 7.61 -10.87 12.55
C LEU A 2 8.35 -10.56 11.26
N ASP A 3 7.93 -11.20 10.17
CA ASP A 3 8.44 -10.92 8.84
C ASP A 3 7.41 -10.03 8.13
N ALA A 4 7.65 -8.71 8.17
CA ALA A 4 6.84 -7.75 7.44
C ALA A 4 7.31 -7.70 5.99
N LYS A 5 6.39 -7.82 5.04
CA LYS A 5 6.67 -7.77 3.60
C LYS A 5 6.39 -6.39 3.07
N ILE A 6 7.40 -5.75 2.49
CA ILE A 6 7.20 -4.56 1.67
C ILE A 6 6.92 -5.03 0.25
N CYS A 7 5.71 -4.79 -0.24
CA CYS A 7 5.28 -5.14 -1.59
C CYS A 7 5.27 -3.88 -2.46
N GLU A 8 6.38 -3.62 -3.15
CA GLU A 8 6.59 -2.41 -3.95
C GLU A 8 6.24 -2.63 -5.42
N ASN A 9 5.33 -1.83 -5.95
CA ASN A 9 4.93 -1.84 -7.35
C ASN A 9 5.48 -0.62 -8.07
N ALA A 10 6.21 -0.85 -9.15
CA ALA A 10 6.63 0.21 -10.06
C ALA A 10 5.44 0.75 -10.86
N VAL A 11 5.39 2.06 -11.02
CA VAL A 11 4.38 2.78 -11.78
C VAL A 11 4.94 3.13 -13.16
N TYR A 12 4.51 2.40 -14.20
CA TYR A 12 5.10 2.55 -15.55
C TYR A 12 4.12 2.34 -16.71
N LYS A 13 2.92 1.82 -16.44
CA LYS A 13 1.89 1.60 -17.46
C LYS A 13 0.51 1.81 -16.88
N LYS A 14 -0.42 2.31 -17.70
CA LYS A 14 -1.82 2.48 -17.31
C LYS A 14 -2.45 1.09 -17.11
N ALA A 15 -3.14 0.91 -15.99
CA ALA A 15 -3.94 -0.27 -15.69
C ALA A 15 -5.32 -0.13 -16.33
N ASN A 16 -5.85 -1.24 -16.84
CA ASN A 16 -7.24 -1.33 -17.29
C ASN A 16 -8.12 -1.61 -16.08
N LEU A 17 -9.12 -0.77 -15.86
CA LEU A 17 -10.02 -0.88 -14.71
C LEU A 17 -11.34 -1.54 -15.14
N PRO A 18 -11.91 -2.47 -14.35
CA PRO A 18 -13.22 -3.02 -14.63
C PRO A 18 -14.29 -1.93 -14.51
N GLU A 19 -15.22 -1.86 -15.47
CA GLU A 19 -16.30 -0.85 -15.46
C GLU A 19 -17.36 -1.09 -14.38
N ARG A 20 -17.44 -2.32 -13.84
CA ARG A 20 -18.40 -2.70 -12.78
C ARG A 20 -18.25 -1.84 -11.52
N PHE A 21 -17.01 -1.49 -11.16
CA PHE A 21 -16.71 -0.89 -9.87
C PHE A 21 -16.73 0.64 -9.96
N ARG A 22 -17.41 1.28 -9.01
CA ARG A 22 -17.34 2.72 -8.83
C ARG A 22 -16.26 3.05 -7.82
N ILE A 23 -15.17 3.66 -8.29
CA ILE A 23 -14.04 4.05 -7.45
C ILE A 23 -14.12 5.56 -7.20
N GLU A 24 -14.16 5.99 -5.94
CA GLU A 24 -14.28 7.40 -5.57
C GLU A 24 -13.57 7.71 -4.25
N ARG A 25 -13.25 8.99 -4.05
CA ARG A 25 -12.73 9.46 -2.76
C ARG A 25 -13.78 9.25 -1.68
N LEU A 26 -13.32 8.97 -0.46
CA LEU A 26 -14.18 8.82 0.70
C LEU A 26 -15.06 10.05 0.89
N GLN A 27 -16.37 9.83 0.98
CA GLN A 27 -17.32 10.88 1.36
C GLN A 27 -17.60 10.77 2.86
N GLU A 28 -17.94 11.89 3.50
CA GLU A 28 -18.25 11.90 4.93
C GLU A 28 -19.38 10.94 5.32
N GLY A 29 -20.40 10.81 4.45
CA GLY A 29 -21.52 9.88 4.66
C GLY A 29 -21.12 8.39 4.55
N ASP A 30 -20.01 8.08 3.89
CA ASP A 30 -19.50 6.72 3.68
C ASP A 30 -18.58 6.26 4.82
N LEU A 31 -18.16 7.19 5.68
CA LEU A 31 -17.17 6.97 6.73
C LEU A 31 -17.56 5.84 7.72
N PRO A 32 -18.82 5.73 8.19
CA PRO A 32 -19.20 4.61 9.06
C PRO A 32 -19.04 3.24 8.40
N GLU A 33 -19.36 3.12 7.12
CA GLU A 33 -19.27 1.86 6.39
C GLU A 33 -17.81 1.47 6.10
N ALA A 34 -16.97 2.44 5.76
CA ALA A 34 -15.52 2.23 5.58
C ALA A 34 -14.86 1.77 6.89
N ILE A 35 -15.17 2.41 8.02
CA ILE A 35 -14.63 2.02 9.34
C ILE A 35 -15.08 0.62 9.73
N ARG A 36 -16.36 0.27 9.50
CA ARG A 36 -16.86 -1.09 9.71
C ARG A 36 -16.04 -2.09 8.90
N LEU A 37 -15.80 -1.82 7.63
CA LEU A 37 -15.02 -2.70 6.75
C LEU A 37 -13.58 -2.88 7.23
N ILE A 38 -12.91 -1.80 7.65
CA ILE A 38 -11.54 -1.86 8.21
C ILE A 38 -11.51 -2.71 9.48
N ASN A 39 -12.47 -2.50 10.37
CA ASN A 39 -12.54 -3.24 11.63
C ASN A 39 -12.79 -4.73 11.41
N GLU A 40 -13.67 -5.08 10.49
CA GLU A 40 -13.96 -6.48 10.13
C GLU A 40 -12.75 -7.15 9.46
N HIS A 41 -12.06 -6.45 8.56
CA HIS A 41 -10.89 -6.96 7.85
C HIS A 41 -9.72 -7.28 8.80
N ASN A 42 -9.61 -6.55 9.92
CA ASN A 42 -8.49 -6.64 10.85
C ASN A 42 -8.88 -7.23 12.22
N PHE A 43 -10.09 -7.76 12.38
CA PHE A 43 -10.69 -8.11 13.69
C PHE A 43 -9.84 -9.06 14.56
N ASP A 44 -9.14 -10.00 13.95
CA ASP A 44 -8.33 -11.02 14.64
C ASP A 44 -6.82 -10.74 14.61
N ARG A 45 -6.40 -9.58 14.09
CA ARG A 45 -5.00 -9.22 13.95
C ARG A 45 -4.44 -8.66 15.26
N MET A 46 -3.30 -9.21 15.67
CA MET A 46 -2.52 -8.68 16.78
C MET A 46 -2.13 -7.22 16.52
N HIS A 47 -2.14 -6.39 17.56
CA HIS A 47 -1.86 -4.95 17.53
C HIS A 47 -2.87 -4.08 16.76
N PHE A 48 -3.93 -4.66 16.20
CA PHE A 48 -5.05 -3.86 15.71
C PHE A 48 -5.93 -3.38 16.86
N VAL A 49 -6.27 -2.10 16.86
CA VAL A 49 -7.27 -1.52 17.74
C VAL A 49 -8.44 -1.07 16.86
N PRO A 50 -9.65 -1.64 17.02
CA PRO A 50 -10.80 -1.25 16.22
C PRO A 50 -11.06 0.24 16.25
N PHE A 51 -11.28 0.81 15.08
CA PHE A 51 -11.55 2.22 14.92
C PHE A 51 -12.97 2.58 15.36
N THR A 52 -13.07 3.71 16.05
CA THR A 52 -14.30 4.50 16.14
C THR A 52 -14.22 5.62 15.11
N MET A 53 -15.33 6.32 14.88
CA MET A 53 -15.34 7.54 14.05
C MET A 53 -14.25 8.53 14.50
N GLU A 54 -14.19 8.77 15.81
CA GLU A 54 -13.24 9.71 16.43
C GLU A 54 -11.80 9.23 16.28
N SER A 55 -11.51 7.95 16.58
CA SER A 55 -10.12 7.46 16.52
C SER A 55 -9.62 7.37 15.08
N PHE A 56 -10.49 7.07 14.11
CA PHE A 56 -10.13 7.10 12.70
C PHE A 56 -9.87 8.53 12.21
N GLN A 57 -10.76 9.47 12.51
CA GLN A 57 -10.58 10.89 12.15
C GLN A 57 -9.30 11.47 12.77
N SER A 58 -9.05 11.16 14.04
CA SER A 58 -7.82 11.55 14.73
C SER A 58 -6.58 10.95 14.07
N ARG A 59 -6.63 9.65 13.71
CA ARG A 59 -5.55 8.96 12.98
C ARG A 59 -5.22 9.64 11.66
N ILE A 60 -6.20 9.81 10.77
CA ILE A 60 -5.95 10.36 9.43
C ILE A 60 -5.50 11.82 9.48
N SER A 61 -5.93 12.57 10.50
CA SER A 61 -5.51 13.98 10.68
C SER A 61 -4.11 14.13 11.28
N ALA A 62 -3.60 13.09 11.96
CA ALA A 62 -2.30 13.13 12.61
C ALA A 62 -1.13 12.79 11.67
N ILE A 63 -1.41 12.27 10.47
CA ILE A 63 -0.39 11.78 9.54
C ILE A 63 -0.02 12.90 8.55
N PRO A 64 1.22 13.41 8.56
CA PRO A 64 1.59 14.49 7.66
C PRO A 64 1.48 14.06 6.19
N GLY A 65 0.77 14.87 5.40
CA GLY A 65 0.58 14.60 3.97
C GLY A 65 -0.41 13.47 3.66
N TYR A 66 -1.24 13.10 4.63
CA TYR A 66 -2.35 12.17 4.46
C TYR A 66 -3.62 12.75 5.11
N GLY A 67 -4.78 12.45 4.55
CA GLY A 67 -6.06 12.86 5.09
C GLY A 67 -7.24 12.24 4.34
N PRO A 68 -8.47 12.71 4.60
CA PRO A 68 -9.67 12.19 3.93
C PRO A 68 -9.60 12.22 2.39
N ASP A 69 -8.94 13.23 1.82
CA ASP A 69 -8.77 13.38 0.37
C ASP A 69 -7.86 12.33 -0.28
N ASP A 70 -7.05 11.66 0.54
CA ASP A 70 -6.12 10.60 0.14
C ASP A 70 -6.75 9.21 0.35
N PHE A 71 -7.98 9.14 0.87
CA PHE A 71 -8.71 7.91 1.13
C PHE A 71 -9.72 7.61 0.03
N TRP A 72 -9.73 6.36 -0.43
CA TRP A 72 -10.55 5.92 -1.54
C TRP A 72 -11.38 4.70 -1.18
N THR A 73 -12.56 4.63 -1.79
CA THR A 73 -13.52 3.54 -1.63
C THR A 73 -13.89 2.97 -2.99
N VAL A 74 -14.24 1.69 -2.99
CA VAL A 74 -14.80 0.99 -4.14
C VAL A 74 -16.20 0.55 -3.78
N LYS A 75 -17.17 1.02 -4.57
CA LYS A 75 -18.56 0.63 -4.45
C LYS A 75 -18.96 -0.37 -5.51
N ASP A 76 -19.72 -1.38 -5.09
CA ASP A 76 -20.36 -2.38 -5.93
C ASP A 76 -21.82 -2.50 -5.46
N GLU A 77 -22.76 -2.33 -6.38
CA GLU A 77 -24.21 -2.30 -6.08
C GLU A 77 -24.58 -1.32 -4.94
N GLY A 78 -23.87 -0.19 -4.83
CA GLY A 78 -24.11 0.86 -3.84
C GLY A 78 -23.48 0.65 -2.46
N ARG A 79 -22.81 -0.49 -2.23
CA ARG A 79 -22.10 -0.80 -0.98
C ARG A 79 -20.60 -0.67 -1.14
N ILE A 80 -19.90 -0.27 -0.06
CA ILE A 80 -18.44 -0.25 -0.02
C ILE A 80 -17.93 -1.68 0.17
N VAL A 81 -17.18 -2.18 -0.80
CA VAL A 81 -16.63 -3.55 -0.80
C VAL A 81 -15.10 -3.58 -0.67
N ALA A 82 -14.44 -2.45 -0.92
CA ALA A 82 -13.01 -2.25 -0.69
C ALA A 82 -12.71 -0.78 -0.39
N CYS A 83 -11.66 -0.52 0.37
CA CYS A 83 -11.15 0.82 0.63
C CYS A 83 -9.67 0.81 0.97
N ALA A 84 -8.98 1.92 0.73
CA ALA A 84 -7.59 2.13 1.13
C ALA A 84 -7.22 3.62 1.03
N GLY A 85 -6.23 4.03 1.83
CA GLY A 85 -5.52 5.28 1.67
C GLY A 85 -4.34 5.17 0.71
N LEU A 86 -4.06 6.25 -0.02
CA LEU A 86 -2.86 6.43 -0.83
C LEU A 86 -2.04 7.61 -0.29
N TRP A 87 -1.04 7.31 0.52
CA TRP A 87 -0.25 8.31 1.22
C TRP A 87 1.02 8.69 0.46
N ASP A 88 1.17 9.97 0.08
CA ASP A 88 2.41 10.51 -0.51
C ASP A 88 3.42 10.88 0.58
N CYS A 89 4.32 9.95 0.90
CA CYS A 89 5.37 10.14 1.92
C CYS A 89 6.53 11.02 1.46
N SER A 90 6.56 11.51 0.20
CA SER A 90 7.61 12.43 -0.28
C SER A 90 7.64 13.77 0.46
N ARG A 91 6.60 14.09 1.24
CA ARG A 91 6.56 15.25 2.14
C ARG A 91 7.36 15.05 3.44
N LEU A 92 7.68 13.80 3.77
CA LEU A 92 8.37 13.44 5.01
C LEU A 92 9.86 13.16 4.78
N PHE A 93 10.17 12.45 3.70
CA PHE A 93 11.55 12.10 3.37
C PHE A 93 11.73 11.99 1.86
N GLU A 94 12.98 12.12 1.41
CA GLU A 94 13.39 11.83 0.04
C GLU A 94 14.18 10.52 0.03
N MET A 95 13.80 9.60 -0.87
CA MET A 95 14.55 8.35 -1.05
C MET A 95 15.55 8.51 -2.19
N CYS A 96 16.80 8.11 -1.94
CA CYS A 96 17.88 8.12 -2.91
C CYS A 96 18.41 6.69 -3.07
N TYR A 97 18.53 6.24 -4.31
CA TYR A 97 19.10 4.94 -4.63
C TYR A 97 20.62 5.01 -4.53
N THR A 98 21.21 4.52 -3.45
CA THR A 98 22.61 4.85 -3.11
C THR A 98 23.66 3.98 -3.81
N ARG A 99 23.44 2.67 -3.84
CA ARG A 99 24.39 1.69 -4.42
C ARG A 99 23.67 0.49 -4.96
N GLU A 100 24.17 -0.03 -6.08
CA GLU A 100 23.66 -1.25 -6.68
C GLU A 100 24.78 -2.26 -7.01
N PRO A 101 24.53 -3.57 -6.84
CA PRO A 101 25.44 -4.59 -7.34
C PRO A 101 25.69 -4.45 -8.84
N LEU A 102 26.88 -4.82 -9.32
CA LEU A 102 27.28 -4.65 -10.73
C LEU A 102 26.27 -5.27 -11.73
N MET A 103 25.64 -6.39 -11.36
CA MET A 103 24.61 -7.04 -12.17
C MET A 103 23.38 -6.15 -12.41
N TRP A 104 22.98 -5.35 -11.42
CA TRP A 104 21.87 -4.40 -11.55
C TRP A 104 22.24 -3.23 -12.46
N LYS A 105 23.49 -2.74 -12.42
CA LYS A 105 24.00 -1.73 -13.38
C LYS A 105 23.86 -2.18 -14.83
N ILE A 106 24.19 -3.45 -15.09
CA ILE A 106 24.10 -4.05 -16.43
C ILE A 106 22.62 -4.18 -16.83
N MET A 107 21.79 -4.67 -15.93
CA MET A 107 20.35 -4.82 -16.17
C MET A 107 19.67 -3.47 -16.43
N GLY A 108 20.02 -2.43 -15.67
CA GLY A 108 19.53 -1.06 -15.84
C GLY A 108 19.81 -0.51 -17.23
N LYS A 109 21.02 -0.74 -17.78
CA LYS A 109 21.35 -0.34 -19.16
C LYS A 109 20.52 -1.09 -20.20
N ILE A 110 20.36 -2.41 -20.02
CA ILE A 110 19.57 -3.25 -20.92
C ILE A 110 18.10 -2.80 -20.92
N MET A 111 17.53 -2.59 -19.73
CA MET A 111 16.15 -2.12 -19.56
C MET A 111 15.96 -0.69 -20.06
N GLY A 112 16.96 0.20 -19.91
CA GLY A 112 16.91 1.55 -20.47
C GLY A 112 16.86 1.56 -22.01
N LEU A 113 17.55 0.61 -22.66
CA LEU A 113 17.47 0.41 -24.11
C LEU A 113 16.12 -0.16 -24.54
N LEU A 114 15.65 -1.22 -23.85
CA LEU A 114 14.34 -1.85 -24.09
C LEU A 114 13.18 -0.87 -23.85
N GLY A 115 13.31 0.01 -22.86
CA GLY A 115 12.33 1.02 -22.48
C GLY A 115 11.99 2.01 -23.60
N ARG A 116 12.84 2.12 -24.63
CA ARG A 116 12.57 2.92 -25.84
C ARG A 116 11.59 2.25 -26.79
N LEU A 117 11.44 0.93 -26.71
CA LEU A 117 10.61 0.11 -27.60
C LEU A 117 9.35 -0.40 -26.89
N ILE A 118 9.44 -0.66 -25.58
CA ILE A 118 8.35 -1.20 -24.76
C ILE A 118 8.24 -0.43 -23.44
N LYS A 119 7.02 -0.29 -22.90
CA LYS A 119 6.82 0.31 -21.57
C LYS A 119 7.34 -0.64 -20.49
N CYS A 120 8.47 -0.29 -19.89
CA CYS A 120 9.08 -1.02 -18.79
C CYS A 120 9.22 -0.13 -17.55
N PRO A 121 9.25 -0.72 -16.33
CA PRO A 121 9.64 0.00 -15.13
C PRO A 121 10.97 0.73 -15.32
N LYS A 122 11.06 1.97 -14.81
CA LYS A 122 12.36 2.61 -14.64
C LYS A 122 13.10 1.87 -13.52
N ILE A 123 14.33 1.44 -13.81
CA ILE A 123 15.27 1.00 -12.77
C ILE A 123 16.04 2.26 -12.35
N PRO A 124 15.98 2.66 -11.06
CA PRO A 124 16.69 3.84 -10.59
C PRO A 124 18.20 3.60 -10.68
N SER A 125 18.96 4.62 -11.07
CA SER A 125 20.43 4.57 -11.09
C SER A 125 20.99 5.05 -9.77
N GLU A 126 22.24 4.70 -9.44
CA GLU A 126 22.91 5.24 -8.26
C GLU A 126 22.88 6.78 -8.26
N GLY A 127 22.41 7.38 -7.16
CA GLY A 127 22.18 8.80 -7.00
C GLY A 127 20.80 9.29 -7.44
N ASP A 128 19.99 8.47 -8.12
CA ASP A 128 18.62 8.85 -8.48
C ASP A 128 17.75 8.94 -7.23
N PHE A 129 16.96 10.00 -7.16
CA PHE A 129 15.86 10.12 -6.23
C PHE A 129 14.60 9.50 -6.81
N PHE A 130 13.79 8.88 -5.97
CA PHE A 130 12.52 8.30 -6.36
C PHE A 130 11.41 8.65 -5.37
N LYS A 131 10.19 8.71 -5.90
CA LYS A 131 8.99 9.04 -5.12
C LYS A 131 8.17 7.79 -4.88
N LEU A 132 8.06 7.44 -3.61
CA LEU A 132 7.25 6.33 -3.12
C LEU A 132 5.96 6.88 -2.52
N CYS A 133 4.86 6.16 -2.72
CA CYS A 133 3.61 6.35 -1.97
C CYS A 133 3.25 5.06 -1.25
N TYR A 134 2.62 5.15 -0.08
CA TYR A 134 2.19 3.97 0.67
C TYR A 134 0.69 3.76 0.57
N ILE A 135 0.31 2.49 0.42
CA ILE A 135 -1.05 2.03 0.68
C ILE A 135 -1.17 1.88 2.19
N THR A 136 -2.19 2.49 2.78
CA THR A 136 -2.47 2.44 4.22
C THR A 136 -3.96 2.16 4.43
N ASP A 137 -4.31 1.69 5.64
CA ASP A 137 -5.69 1.53 6.08
C ASP A 137 -6.56 0.73 5.09
N HIS A 138 -5.96 -0.26 4.43
CA HIS A 138 -6.65 -1.06 3.43
C HIS A 138 -7.62 -2.03 4.08
N ALA A 139 -8.75 -2.26 3.42
CA ALA A 139 -9.71 -3.26 3.80
C ALA A 139 -10.59 -3.65 2.62
N PHE A 140 -11.05 -4.90 2.60
CA PHE A 140 -11.99 -5.38 1.60
C PHE A 140 -12.70 -6.65 2.09
N ASP A 141 -13.91 -6.86 1.57
CA ASP A 141 -14.69 -8.07 1.84
C ASP A 141 -13.95 -9.31 1.32
N SER A 142 -14.07 -10.45 2.00
CA SER A 142 -13.36 -11.69 1.64
C SER A 142 -13.59 -12.16 0.18
N GLY A 143 -14.75 -11.83 -0.40
CA GLY A 143 -15.09 -12.08 -1.80
C GLY A 143 -14.71 -10.95 -2.79
N ALA A 144 -14.28 -9.79 -2.31
CA ALA A 144 -14.09 -8.56 -3.09
C ALA A 144 -12.63 -8.30 -3.51
N SER A 145 -11.81 -9.35 -3.61
CA SER A 145 -10.40 -9.22 -4.06
C SER A 145 -10.23 -8.51 -5.41
N GLN A 146 -11.21 -8.61 -6.31
CA GLN A 146 -11.21 -7.92 -7.60
C GLN A 146 -11.49 -6.42 -7.45
N ALA A 147 -12.31 -6.02 -6.47
CA ALA A 147 -12.55 -4.61 -6.16
C ALA A 147 -11.28 -3.96 -5.60
N MET A 148 -10.59 -4.65 -4.68
CA MET A 148 -9.28 -4.17 -4.20
C MET A 148 -8.25 -4.11 -5.33
N LEU A 149 -8.17 -5.11 -6.21
CA LEU A 149 -7.28 -5.06 -7.37
C LEU A 149 -7.59 -3.87 -8.30
N ALA A 150 -8.88 -3.57 -8.51
CA ALA A 150 -9.31 -2.40 -9.26
C ALA A 150 -8.88 -1.09 -8.58
N LEU A 151 -8.95 -1.01 -7.25
CA LEU A 151 -8.45 0.14 -6.49
C LEU A 151 -6.94 0.32 -6.66
N LEU A 152 -6.15 -0.75 -6.55
CA LEU A 152 -4.70 -0.69 -6.78
C LEU A 152 -4.37 -0.26 -8.22
N GLY A 153 -5.15 -0.73 -9.21
CA GLY A 153 -5.04 -0.27 -10.59
C GLY A 153 -5.36 1.22 -10.74
N HIS A 154 -6.35 1.72 -10.00
CA HIS A 154 -6.69 3.13 -9.96
C HIS A 154 -5.55 3.96 -9.36
N PHE A 155 -4.97 3.53 -8.23
CA PHE A 155 -3.79 4.18 -7.63
C PHE A 155 -2.61 4.23 -8.61
N ASN A 156 -2.30 3.13 -9.28
CA ASN A 156 -1.28 3.11 -10.32
C ASN A 156 -1.53 4.19 -11.39
N ASN A 157 -2.79 4.36 -11.83
CA ASN A 157 -3.12 5.36 -12.84
C ASN A 157 -2.96 6.80 -12.32
N LEU A 158 -3.42 7.08 -11.10
CA LEU A 158 -3.24 8.39 -10.46
C LEU A 158 -1.75 8.74 -10.31
N LEU A 159 -0.95 7.77 -9.84
CA LEU A 159 0.48 7.95 -9.63
C LEU A 159 1.24 8.10 -10.94
N LEU A 160 0.81 7.41 -12.00
CA LEU A 160 1.39 7.55 -13.34
C LEU A 160 1.19 8.97 -13.87
N GLU A 161 -0.02 9.51 -13.71
CA GLU A 161 -0.36 10.88 -14.09
C GLU A 161 0.42 11.90 -13.24
N ALA A 162 0.57 11.64 -11.93
CA ALA A 162 1.34 12.46 -11.01
C ALA A 162 2.86 12.29 -11.10
N ARG A 163 3.37 11.43 -12.00
CA ARG A 163 4.80 11.10 -12.16
C ARG A 163 5.44 10.67 -10.83
N ARG A 164 4.78 9.77 -10.11
CA ARG A 164 5.36 9.02 -8.98
C ARG A 164 5.91 7.70 -9.49
N ASP A 165 6.96 7.22 -8.84
CA ASP A 165 7.74 6.09 -9.35
C ASP A 165 7.21 4.75 -8.83
N TYR A 166 6.79 4.72 -7.57
CA TYR A 166 6.38 3.49 -6.88
C TYR A 166 5.19 3.72 -5.95
N PHE A 167 4.44 2.64 -5.70
CA PHE A 167 3.64 2.52 -4.50
C PHE A 167 3.88 1.20 -3.80
N ALA A 168 3.76 1.18 -2.47
CA ALA A 168 4.01 0.01 -1.67
C ALA A 168 2.94 -0.22 -0.61
N ALA A 169 2.71 -1.48 -0.26
CA ALA A 169 2.03 -1.85 0.98
C ALA A 169 3.03 -2.60 1.87
N VAL A 170 2.92 -2.42 3.18
CA VAL A 170 3.68 -3.24 4.14
C VAL A 170 2.72 -4.16 4.88
N LEU A 171 2.94 -5.47 4.75
CA LEU A 171 1.95 -6.49 5.07
C LEU A 171 2.57 -7.63 5.86
N ASP A 172 1.76 -8.26 6.72
CA ASP A 172 1.99 -9.64 7.13
C ASP A 172 1.62 -10.57 5.95
N GLU A 173 2.32 -11.68 5.73
CA GLU A 173 2.00 -12.62 4.62
C GLU A 173 0.58 -13.20 4.71
N SER A 174 -0.01 -13.25 5.91
CA SER A 174 -1.40 -13.66 6.15
C SER A 174 -2.43 -12.57 5.81
N ASP A 175 -1.99 -11.36 5.44
CA ASP A 175 -2.89 -10.32 4.98
C ASP A 175 -3.53 -10.68 3.63
N PRO A 176 -4.87 -10.68 3.49
CA PRO A 176 -5.52 -10.94 2.21
C PRO A 176 -5.01 -10.02 1.07
N LEU A 177 -4.59 -8.79 1.39
CA LEU A 177 -4.00 -7.87 0.41
C LEU A 177 -2.70 -8.43 -0.19
N PHE A 178 -1.94 -9.25 0.54
CA PHE A 178 -0.70 -9.87 0.03
C PHE A 178 -0.97 -10.70 -1.24
N GLY A 179 -2.06 -11.48 -1.23
CA GLY A 179 -2.50 -12.25 -2.40
C GLY A 179 -3.03 -11.37 -3.55
N VAL A 180 -3.63 -10.23 -3.23
CA VAL A 180 -4.15 -9.29 -4.25
C VAL A 180 -3.02 -8.52 -4.90
N ILE A 181 -2.14 -7.89 -4.12
CA ILE A 181 -1.02 -7.11 -4.61
C ILE A 181 -0.02 -7.99 -5.35
N GLY A 182 0.13 -9.27 -4.97
CA GLY A 182 0.94 -10.25 -5.70
C GLY A 182 0.57 -10.42 -7.18
N LYS A 183 -0.71 -10.17 -7.56
CA LYS A 183 -1.15 -10.20 -8.97
C LYS A 183 -0.52 -9.10 -9.82
N LEU A 184 -0.04 -8.02 -9.19
CA LEU A 184 0.69 -6.93 -9.84
C LEU A 184 2.17 -7.25 -10.06
N LYS A 185 2.66 -8.36 -9.48
CA LYS A 185 4.07 -8.78 -9.48
C LYS A 185 5.01 -7.71 -8.88
N PRO A 186 4.76 -7.29 -7.62
CA PRO A 186 5.62 -6.34 -6.93
C PRO A 186 7.02 -6.91 -6.71
N GLN A 187 7.98 -6.03 -6.49
CA GLN A 187 9.19 -6.35 -5.75
C GLN A 187 8.80 -6.61 -4.30
N ILE A 188 9.29 -7.71 -3.72
CA ILE A 188 8.97 -8.10 -2.34
C ILE A 188 10.26 -8.07 -1.53
N GLU A 189 10.27 -7.22 -0.52
CA GLU A 189 11.33 -7.16 0.49
C GLU A 189 10.82 -7.69 1.83
N THR A 190 11.70 -8.28 2.63
CA THR A 190 11.34 -8.80 3.95
C THR A 190 12.06 -8.02 5.04
N ASN A 191 11.29 -7.30 5.83
CA ASN A 191 11.76 -6.63 7.04
C ASN A 191 11.53 -7.53 8.25
N LYS A 192 12.62 -7.82 8.97
CA LYS A 192 12.56 -8.59 10.21
C LYS A 192 12.29 -7.66 11.38
N VAL A 193 11.09 -7.75 11.94
CA VAL A 193 10.68 -7.00 13.13
C VAL A 193 10.94 -7.84 14.37
N TYR A 194 11.75 -7.29 15.27
CA TYR A 194 12.14 -7.92 16.52
C TYR A 194 11.43 -7.21 17.68
N ALA A 195 10.55 -7.91 18.36
CA ALA A 195 9.98 -7.45 19.62
C ALA A 195 10.44 -8.33 20.78
N LYS A 196 10.65 -7.71 21.93
CA LYS A 196 10.97 -8.36 23.20
C LYS A 196 9.80 -8.13 24.15
N SER A 197 9.28 -9.20 24.75
CA SER A 197 8.27 -9.05 25.80
C SER A 197 8.86 -8.32 27.00
N LEU A 198 8.11 -7.36 27.54
CA LEU A 198 8.48 -6.67 28.78
C LEU A 198 8.27 -7.58 30.00
N GLN A 199 7.27 -8.48 29.96
CA GLN A 199 6.98 -9.48 30.99
C GLN A 199 6.33 -10.73 30.37
N GLY A 200 6.68 -11.92 30.85
CA GLY A 200 6.07 -13.18 30.40
C GLY A 200 6.62 -13.72 29.07
N GLU A 201 5.87 -14.66 28.47
CA GLU A 201 6.26 -15.33 27.23
C GLU A 201 6.15 -14.40 26.00
N LYS A 202 6.84 -14.76 24.91
CA LYS A 202 6.75 -14.02 23.65
C LYS A 202 5.35 -14.22 23.04
N PRO A 203 4.62 -13.15 22.69
CA PRO A 203 3.35 -13.30 22.00
C PRO A 203 3.53 -13.95 20.62
N ALA A 204 2.48 -14.59 20.12
CA ALA A 204 2.39 -14.94 18.71
C ALA A 204 2.44 -13.66 17.87
N PHE A 205 3.21 -13.69 16.79
CA PHE A 205 3.49 -12.51 15.96
C PHE A 205 2.68 -12.47 14.67
N SER A 206 1.79 -13.43 14.42
CA SER A 206 0.95 -13.47 13.22
C SER A 206 -0.40 -14.13 13.57
N PRO A 207 -1.53 -13.66 13.01
CA PRO A 207 -1.64 -12.54 12.08
C PRO A 207 -1.39 -11.19 12.77
N PHE A 208 -0.56 -10.34 12.15
CA PHE A 208 -0.22 -9.01 12.67
C PHE A 208 -0.84 -7.92 11.83
N TYR A 209 -1.29 -6.85 12.48
CA TYR A 209 -1.64 -5.60 11.82
C TYR A 209 -0.39 -4.73 11.70
N VAL A 210 0.10 -4.55 10.47
CA VAL A 210 1.26 -3.70 10.21
C VAL A 210 0.78 -2.27 9.95
N ASP A 211 1.03 -1.38 10.90
CA ASP A 211 0.82 0.05 10.71
C ASP A 211 2.03 0.65 10.00
N ILE A 212 1.86 1.13 8.76
CA ILE A 212 2.96 1.71 7.99
C ILE A 212 3.62 2.90 8.68
N ARG A 213 2.89 3.56 9.58
CA ARG A 213 3.42 4.67 10.37
C ARG A 213 4.55 4.24 11.28
N ASP A 214 4.54 3.01 11.79
CA ASP A 214 5.60 2.47 12.64
C ASP A 214 6.95 2.32 11.90
N LEU A 215 6.94 2.40 10.56
CA LEU A 215 8.13 2.34 9.72
C LEU A 215 8.56 3.70 9.17
N VAL A 216 7.67 4.69 9.19
CA VAL A 216 7.86 5.99 8.56
C VAL A 216 8.01 7.13 9.57
N LEU A 217 7.27 7.10 10.68
CA LEU A 217 7.20 8.13 11.72
C LEU A 217 7.96 7.66 12.98
#